data_AF-A0A2H4ZRK6-F1
#
_entry.id   AF-A0A2H4ZRK6-F1
#
_cell.length_a   1.000
_cell.length_b   1.000
_cell.length_c   1.000
_cell.angle_alpha   90.00
_cell.angle_beta   90.00
_cell.angle_gamma   90.00
#
_symmetry.space_group_name_H-M   'P 1'
#
loop_
_entity.id
_entity.type
_entity.pdbx_description
1 polymer ?
#
loop_
_entity_poly.entity_id
_entity_poly.type
_entity_poly.pdbx_seq_one_letter_code
_entity_poly.pdbx_strand_id
1 'polypeptide(L)'
;MARSTDANFAAQGRPQWRDLAPSTKRSRARKGTWPGMILQVSAAGLASSVHSFATSTSAGVGTNKIYAAIQQLGGKVRQAARSQKLYFSQDKDGIVGNRFVKKSRSNFSQETSIGAREIVIRARPFLQLVPAEVAKIEAAAMRFMIGN
;
A
#
# COMPACT_ATOMS: atom_id res chain seq x y z
N MET A 1 -20.36 9.24 3.47
CA MET A 1 -19.40 8.22 3.02
C MET A 1 -17.95 8.53 3.43
N ALA A 2 -17.44 9.75 3.27
CA ALA A 2 -16.05 10.12 3.69
C ALA A 2 -15.70 9.70 5.14
N ARG A 3 -16.57 10.00 6.11
CA ARG A 3 -16.39 9.60 7.53
C ARG A 3 -16.30 8.08 7.75
N SER A 4 -16.95 7.27 6.92
CA SER A 4 -16.88 5.80 7.01
C SER A 4 -15.51 5.29 6.55
N THR A 5 -14.99 5.84 5.45
CA THR A 5 -13.64 5.56 4.98
C THR A 5 -12.58 5.89 6.04
N ASP A 6 -12.69 7.04 6.71
CA ASP A 6 -11.78 7.42 7.79
C ASP A 6 -11.85 6.43 8.96
N ALA A 7 -13.06 6.00 9.32
CA ALA A 7 -13.27 4.97 10.35
C ALA A 7 -12.63 3.63 9.97
N ASN A 8 -12.68 3.24 8.69
CA ASN A 8 -12.01 2.04 8.20
C ASN A 8 -10.49 2.15 8.30
N PHE A 9 -9.90 3.31 7.99
CA PHE A 9 -8.47 3.53 8.18
C PHE A 9 -8.06 3.50 9.65
N ALA A 10 -8.81 4.16 10.53
CA ALA A 10 -8.54 4.21 11.96
C ALA A 10 -8.65 2.82 12.62
N ALA A 11 -9.67 2.04 12.25
CA ALA A 11 -9.86 0.67 12.73
C ALA A 11 -8.91 -0.36 12.08
N GLN A 12 -8.12 0.07 11.08
CA GLN A 12 -7.30 -0.81 10.24
C GLN A 12 -8.13 -1.92 9.57
N GLY A 13 -9.32 -1.57 9.09
CA GLY A 13 -10.26 -2.44 8.40
C GLY A 13 -11.46 -2.87 9.24
N ARG A 14 -12.62 -3.01 8.59
CA ARG A 14 -13.87 -3.52 9.16
C ARG A 14 -14.50 -4.50 8.14
N PRO A 15 -14.12 -5.79 8.10
CA PRO A 15 -13.30 -6.53 9.08
C PRO A 15 -11.81 -6.18 9.03
N GLN A 16 -11.09 -6.48 10.11
CA GLN A 16 -9.70 -6.08 10.30
C GLN A 16 -8.80 -6.59 9.15
N TRP A 17 -7.94 -5.71 8.66
CA TRP A 17 -6.99 -6.06 7.61
C TRP A 17 -5.91 -6.99 8.13
N ARG A 18 -5.42 -7.86 7.24
CA ARG A 18 -4.27 -8.68 7.56
C ARG A 18 -3.05 -7.80 7.84
N ASP A 19 -2.42 -8.13 8.95
CA ASP A 19 -1.23 -7.47 9.46
C ASP A 19 -0.04 -7.49 8.46
N LEU A 20 0.89 -6.56 8.67
CA LEU A 20 2.13 -6.48 7.92
C LEU A 20 3.10 -7.58 8.33
N ALA A 21 3.87 -8.09 7.37
CA ALA A 21 4.94 -9.03 7.63
C ALA A 21 5.96 -8.46 8.64
N PRO A 22 6.56 -9.29 9.51
CA PRO A 22 7.55 -8.83 10.49
C PRO A 22 8.75 -8.10 9.85
N SER A 23 9.19 -8.55 8.68
CA SER A 23 10.25 -7.88 7.90
C SER A 23 9.86 -6.45 7.49
N THR A 24 8.62 -6.24 7.06
CA THR A 24 8.08 -4.93 6.69
C THR A 24 7.98 -4.02 7.90
N LYS A 25 7.50 -4.52 9.05
CA LYS A 25 7.46 -3.76 10.31
C LYS A 25 8.86 -3.32 10.75
N ARG A 26 9.84 -4.24 10.73
CA ARG A 26 11.25 -3.92 11.02
C ARG A 26 11.80 -2.86 10.06
N SER A 27 11.51 -2.98 8.77
CA SER A 27 11.93 -1.98 7.77
C SER A 27 11.34 -0.60 8.05
N ARG A 28 10.05 -0.51 8.41
CA ARG A 28 9.39 0.75 8.77
C ARG A 28 9.90 1.33 10.09
N ALA A 29 10.17 0.48 11.08
CA ALA A 29 10.73 0.89 12.37
C ALA A 29 12.12 1.53 12.18
N ARG A 30 12.98 0.94 11.35
CA ARG A 30 14.29 1.55 10.99
C ARG A 30 14.15 2.91 10.31
N LYS A 31 13.02 3.16 9.64
CA LYS A 31 12.71 4.44 8.99
C LYS A 31 11.92 5.40 9.89
N GLY A 32 11.67 5.05 11.15
CA GLY A 32 10.89 5.88 12.08
C GLY A 32 9.39 5.99 11.76
N THR A 33 8.85 5.09 10.94
CA THR A 33 7.43 5.11 10.51
C THR A 33 6.59 4.00 11.15
N TRP A 34 7.13 3.37 12.20
CA TRP A 34 6.47 2.32 12.98
C TRP A 34 6.82 2.48 14.46
N PRO A 35 5.87 2.29 15.42
CA PRO A 35 4.50 1.78 15.27
C PRO A 35 3.56 2.75 14.54
N GLY A 36 2.83 2.26 13.53
CA GLY A 36 1.99 3.09 12.67
C GLY A 36 0.87 2.29 11.99
N MET A 37 0.11 2.90 11.08
CA MET A 37 -1.00 2.23 10.42
C MET A 37 -0.57 1.42 9.18
N ILE A 38 -1.33 0.38 8.85
CA ILE A 38 -1.00 -0.54 7.74
C ILE A 38 -0.93 0.19 6.39
N LEU A 39 -1.94 1.02 6.08
CA LEU A 39 -2.06 1.79 4.83
C LEU A 39 -1.63 3.26 4.93
N GLN A 40 -1.16 3.72 6.09
CA GLN A 40 -0.65 5.09 6.25
C GLN A 40 0.80 5.03 6.75
N VAL A 41 1.73 5.39 5.86
CA VAL A 41 3.16 5.53 6.20
C VAL A 41 3.51 7.01 6.47
N SER A 42 2.78 7.93 5.85
CA SER A 42 2.93 9.38 6.00
C SER A 42 1.56 10.07 5.96
N ALA A 43 1.51 11.32 6.44
CA ALA A 43 0.29 12.13 6.48
C ALA A 43 -0.32 12.37 5.09
N ALA A 44 0.50 12.59 4.06
CA ALA A 44 0.06 12.76 2.65
C ALA A 44 -0.16 11.43 1.90
N GLY A 45 -0.44 10.35 2.65
CA GLY A 45 -0.60 8.99 2.13
C GLY A 45 -1.97 8.72 1.49
N LEU A 46 -2.31 7.44 1.36
CA LEU A 46 -3.55 6.99 0.74
C LEU A 46 -4.80 7.60 1.38
N ALA A 47 -4.86 7.64 2.71
CA ALA A 47 -6.02 8.15 3.43
C ALA A 47 -6.30 9.64 3.13
N SER A 48 -5.26 10.48 3.09
CA SER A 48 -5.41 11.90 2.74
C SER A 48 -5.83 12.15 1.29
N SER A 49 -5.67 11.16 0.41
CA SER A 49 -6.04 11.27 -1.02
C SER A 49 -7.45 10.77 -1.34
N VAL A 50 -8.23 10.40 -0.32
CA VAL A 50 -9.62 9.99 -0.51
C VAL A 50 -10.49 11.23 -0.56
N HIS A 51 -11.27 11.36 -1.63
CA HIS A 51 -12.19 12.47 -1.83
C HIS A 51 -13.59 11.95 -2.14
N SER A 52 -14.61 12.63 -1.62
CA SER A 52 -16.00 12.39 -1.99
C SER A 52 -16.44 13.35 -3.08
N PHE A 53 -17.29 12.89 -3.98
CA PHE A 53 -17.97 13.71 -4.98
C PHE A 53 -19.47 13.44 -4.93
N ALA A 54 -20.27 14.45 -5.25
CA ALA A 54 -21.71 14.33 -5.35
C ALA A 54 -22.22 15.19 -6.51
N THR A 55 -23.18 14.66 -7.25
CA THR A 55 -24.01 15.33 -8.24
C THR A 55 -25.47 15.24 -7.80
N SER A 56 -26.39 15.86 -8.54
CA SER A 56 -27.83 15.82 -8.25
C SER A 56 -28.42 14.41 -8.22
N THR A 57 -27.77 13.44 -8.88
CA THR A 57 -28.27 12.08 -9.07
C THR A 57 -27.33 10.99 -8.55
N SER A 58 -26.11 11.35 -8.14
CA SER A 58 -25.10 10.36 -7.73
C SER A 58 -24.19 10.90 -6.64
N ALA A 59 -23.68 10.02 -5.77
CA ALA A 59 -22.61 10.36 -4.85
C ALA A 59 -21.61 9.22 -4.81
N GLY A 60 -20.33 9.55 -4.68
CA GLY A 60 -19.24 8.58 -4.69
C GLY A 60 -18.05 9.02 -3.86
N VAL A 61 -17.14 8.07 -3.65
CA VAL A 61 -15.86 8.29 -2.95
C VAL A 61 -14.77 7.58 -3.73
N GLY A 62 -13.63 8.23 -3.92
CA GLY A 62 -12.52 7.69 -4.68
C GLY A 62 -11.17 8.28 -4.28
N THR A 63 -10.12 7.82 -4.94
CA THR A 63 -8.74 8.31 -4.76
C THR A 63 -8.02 8.31 -6.10
N ASN A 64 -7.08 9.25 -6.27
CA ASN A 64 -6.26 9.37 -7.47
C ASN A 64 -4.97 8.54 -7.43
N LYS A 65 -4.71 7.79 -6.36
CA LYS A 65 -3.47 7.01 -6.22
C LYS A 65 -3.56 5.72 -7.03
N ILE A 66 -2.65 5.51 -7.98
CA ILE A 66 -2.59 4.31 -8.83
C ILE A 66 -2.58 3.01 -8.02
N TYR A 67 -1.81 2.98 -6.92
CA TYR A 67 -1.71 1.80 -6.07
C TYR A 67 -2.95 1.53 -5.21
N ALA A 68 -3.92 2.45 -5.17
CA ALA A 68 -5.13 2.29 -4.36
C ALA A 68 -5.98 1.10 -4.84
N ALA A 69 -6.09 0.90 -6.16
CA ALA A 69 -6.91 -0.17 -6.72
C ALA A 69 -6.43 -1.55 -6.25
N ILE A 70 -5.12 -1.81 -6.32
CA ILE A 70 -4.56 -3.09 -5.87
C ILE A 70 -4.59 -3.26 -4.35
N GLN A 71 -4.66 -2.17 -3.57
CA GLN A 71 -4.91 -2.26 -2.13
C GLN A 71 -6.39 -2.55 -1.84
N GLN A 72 -7.32 -1.92 -2.55
CA GLN A 72 -8.77 -2.11 -2.36
C GLN A 72 -9.21 -3.53 -2.74
N LEU A 73 -8.82 -3.98 -3.93
CA LEU A 73 -9.27 -5.24 -4.53
C LEU A 73 -8.34 -6.42 -4.24
N GLY A 74 -7.10 -6.13 -3.85
CA GLY A 74 -6.03 -7.11 -3.87
C GLY A 74 -5.52 -7.34 -5.29
N GLY A 75 -4.49 -8.18 -5.42
CA GLY A 75 -3.96 -8.54 -6.73
C GLY A 75 -2.60 -9.21 -6.65
N LYS A 76 -2.13 -9.64 -7.82
CA LYS A 76 -0.84 -10.30 -7.99
C LYS A 76 0.04 -9.43 -8.86
N VAL A 77 1.24 -9.11 -8.38
CA VAL A 77 2.26 -8.42 -9.17
C VAL A 77 3.30 -9.46 -9.57
N ARG A 78 3.41 -9.70 -10.88
CA ARG A 78 4.40 -10.63 -11.43
C ARG A 78 5.68 -9.88 -11.77
N GLN A 79 6.80 -10.41 -11.30
CA GLN A 79 8.13 -9.92 -11.63
C GLN A 79 8.81 -10.98 -12.49
N ALA A 80 9.12 -10.63 -13.74
CA ALA A 80 9.82 -11.51 -14.66
C ALA A 80 11.25 -11.79 -14.19
N ALA A 81 11.81 -12.91 -14.64
CA ALA A 81 13.22 -13.22 -14.40
C ALA A 81 14.09 -12.15 -15.06
N ARG A 82 15.17 -11.77 -14.38
CA ARG A 82 16.12 -10.76 -14.88
C ARG A 82 17.53 -11.08 -14.44
N SER A 83 18.50 -10.81 -15.31
CA SER A 83 19.91 -10.79 -14.94
C SER A 83 20.26 -9.41 -14.39
N GLN A 84 20.97 -9.38 -13.26
CA GLN A 84 21.44 -8.15 -12.65
C GLN A 84 22.96 -8.23 -12.45
N LYS A 85 23.66 -7.17 -12.89
CA LYS A 85 25.08 -6.96 -12.59
C LYS A 85 25.20 -6.41 -11.18
N LEU A 86 25.93 -7.12 -10.34
CA LEU A 86 26.29 -6.77 -8.98
C LEU A 86 27.74 -6.27 -8.98
N TYR A 87 28.00 -5.21 -8.22
CA TYR A 87 29.30 -4.54 -8.17
C TYR A 87 29.91 -4.68 -6.79
N PHE A 88 31.16 -5.14 -6.73
CA PHE A 88 31.90 -5.38 -5.50
C PHE A 88 33.29 -4.73 -5.56
N SER A 89 33.94 -4.65 -4.40
CA SER A 89 35.35 -4.29 -4.29
C SER A 89 36.16 -5.55 -4.04
N GLN A 90 37.23 -5.72 -4.79
CA GLN A 90 38.25 -6.74 -4.65
C GLN A 90 39.51 -6.09 -4.09
N ASP A 91 40.06 -6.67 -3.02
CA ASP A 91 41.31 -6.20 -2.44
C ASP A 91 42.50 -6.60 -3.32
N LYS A 92 43.68 -6.02 -3.07
CA LYS A 92 44.89 -6.33 -3.84
C LYS A 92 45.28 -7.80 -3.77
N ASP A 93 44.90 -8.47 -2.69
CA ASP A 93 45.11 -9.91 -2.46
C ASP A 93 44.14 -10.80 -3.27
N GLY A 94 43.26 -10.20 -4.09
CA GLY A 94 42.29 -10.91 -4.91
C GLY A 94 41.01 -11.33 -4.18
N ILE A 95 40.90 -11.08 -2.88
CA ILE A 95 39.69 -11.38 -2.09
C ILE A 95 38.58 -10.38 -2.46
N VAL A 96 37.41 -10.90 -2.82
CA VAL A 96 36.22 -10.08 -3.12
C VAL A 96 35.41 -9.86 -1.85
N GLY A 97 35.14 -8.60 -1.51
CA GLY A 97 34.36 -8.23 -0.34
C GLY A 97 32.87 -8.59 -0.47
N ASN A 98 32.20 -8.82 0.67
CA ASN A 98 30.77 -9.16 0.72
C ASN A 98 29.81 -7.96 0.59
N ARG A 99 30.33 -6.73 0.53
CA ARG A 99 29.54 -5.50 0.46
C ARG A 99 29.39 -5.03 -0.98
N PHE A 100 28.16 -4.72 -1.36
CA PHE A 100 27.89 -4.04 -2.63
C PHE A 100 28.50 -2.64 -2.62
N VAL A 101 29.16 -2.25 -3.71
CA VAL A 101 29.72 -0.91 -3.91
C VAL A 101 29.14 -0.25 -5.16
N LYS A 102 29.23 1.08 -5.24
CA LYS A 102 28.82 1.82 -6.44
C LYS A 102 29.71 1.41 -7.62
N LYS A 103 29.16 1.38 -8.84
CA LYS A 103 29.89 1.03 -10.08
C LYS A 103 31.18 1.82 -10.28
N SER A 104 31.18 3.13 -9.98
CA SER A 104 32.38 3.98 -10.12
C SER A 104 33.49 3.65 -9.10
N ARG A 105 33.20 2.85 -8.08
CA ARG A 105 34.12 2.43 -7.02
C ARG A 105 34.39 0.92 -7.05
N SER A 106 33.78 0.17 -7.98
CA SER A 106 34.00 -1.26 -8.14
C SER A 106 35.14 -1.55 -9.09
N ASN A 107 35.94 -2.54 -8.75
CA ASN A 107 36.90 -3.19 -9.64
C ASN A 107 36.48 -4.63 -10.01
N PHE A 108 35.41 -5.15 -9.40
CA PHE A 108 34.85 -6.46 -9.71
C PHE A 108 33.34 -6.37 -9.94
N SER A 109 32.84 -7.13 -10.93
CA SER A 109 31.41 -7.26 -11.19
C SER A 109 31.03 -8.71 -11.42
N GLN A 110 29.88 -9.10 -10.87
CA GLN A 110 29.31 -10.44 -11.03
C GLN A 110 27.90 -10.33 -11.61
N GLU A 111 27.60 -11.13 -12.63
CA GLU A 111 26.22 -11.30 -13.10
C GLU A 111 25.50 -12.33 -12.23
N THR A 112 24.26 -12.03 -11.84
CA THR A 112 23.39 -12.96 -11.11
C THR A 112 22.01 -12.96 -11.73
N SER A 113 21.49 -14.16 -11.96
CA SER A 113 20.13 -14.39 -12.43
C SER A 113 19.15 -14.38 -11.25
N ILE A 114 18.19 -13.46 -11.29
CA ILE A 114 17.08 -13.40 -10.33
C ILE A 114 15.88 -14.07 -10.99
N GLY A 115 15.41 -15.18 -10.41
CA GLY A 115 14.26 -15.92 -10.91
C GLY A 115 12.96 -15.09 -10.86
N ALA A 116 12.00 -15.46 -11.70
CA ALA A 116 10.68 -14.86 -11.70
C ALA A 116 9.97 -15.12 -10.37
N ARG A 117 9.22 -14.14 -9.86
CA ARG A 117 8.42 -14.30 -8.64
C ARG A 117 7.11 -13.53 -8.69
N GLU A 118 6.14 -14.03 -7.95
CA GLU A 118 4.83 -13.42 -7.80
C GLU A 118 4.69 -12.81 -6.41
N ILE A 119 4.30 -11.54 -6.33
CA ILE A 119 4.00 -10.84 -5.09
C ILE A 119 2.48 -10.78 -4.94
N VAL A 120 1.94 -11.49 -3.95
CA VAL A 120 0.51 -11.50 -3.65
C VAL A 120 0.17 -10.37 -2.68
N ILE A 121 -0.54 -9.36 -3.18
CA ILE A 121 -1.11 -8.27 -2.39
C ILE A 121 -2.54 -8.65 -2.03
N ARG A 122 -2.85 -8.69 -0.73
CA ARG A 122 -4.20 -9.01 -0.28
C ARG A 122 -5.08 -7.77 -0.25
N ALA A 123 -6.36 -7.97 -0.51
CA ALA A 123 -7.37 -6.93 -0.42
C ALA A 123 -7.40 -6.33 0.99
N ARG A 124 -7.47 -5.02 1.04
CA ARG A 124 -7.65 -4.18 2.22
C ARG A 124 -8.74 -3.18 1.86
N PRO A 125 -10.01 -3.61 1.84
CA PRO A 125 -11.11 -2.79 1.36
C PRO A 125 -11.31 -1.62 2.34
N PHE A 126 -10.84 -0.43 1.96
CA PHE A 126 -10.90 0.76 2.81
C PHE A 126 -12.12 1.65 2.47
N LEU A 127 -12.70 1.47 1.28
CA LEU A 127 -13.93 2.14 0.83
C LEU A 127 -15.22 1.38 1.17
N GLN A 128 -15.14 0.28 1.92
CA GLN A 128 -16.31 -0.54 2.22
C GLN A 128 -17.23 0.13 3.23
N LEU A 129 -18.54 0.13 2.95
CA LEU A 129 -19.56 0.57 3.90
C LEU A 129 -20.00 -0.62 4.76
N VAL A 130 -20.17 -0.36 6.06
CA VAL A 130 -20.73 -1.36 6.98
C VAL A 130 -22.26 -1.33 6.85
N PRO A 131 -23.00 -2.46 7.00
CA PRO A 131 -24.46 -2.49 6.82
C PRO A 131 -25.22 -1.41 7.62
N ALA A 132 -24.82 -1.15 8.87
CA ALA A 132 -25.42 -0.09 9.69
C ALA A 132 -25.22 1.33 9.12
N GLU A 133 -24.16 1.56 8.35
CA GLU A 133 -23.89 2.84 7.69
C GLU A 133 -24.70 2.97 6.40
N VAL A 134 -24.93 1.85 5.70
CA VAL A 134 -25.85 1.81 4.55
C VAL A 134 -27.27 2.18 5.00
N ALA A 135 -27.76 1.56 6.08
CA ALA A 135 -29.08 1.89 6.63
C ALA A 135 -29.21 3.37 7.03
N LYS A 136 -28.14 4.00 7.55
CA LYS A 136 -28.13 5.44 7.87
C LYS A 136 -28.23 6.30 6.62
N ILE A 137 -27.57 5.91 5.53
CA ILE A 137 -27.63 6.62 4.25
C ILE A 137 -29.03 6.49 3.65
N GLU A 138 -29.62 5.30 3.69
CA GLU A 138 -30.98 5.04 3.22
C GLU A 138 -32.01 5.84 4.02
N ALA A 139 -31.91 5.84 5.36
CA ALA A 139 -32.79 6.63 6.21
C ALA A 139 -32.64 8.14 5.96
N ALA A 140 -31.42 8.63 5.72
CA ALA A 140 -31.19 10.03 5.37
C ALA A 140 -31.78 10.38 3.99
N ALA A 141 -31.65 9.48 3.02
CA ALA A 141 -32.24 9.66 1.69
C ALA A 141 -33.78 9.65 1.74
N MET A 142 -34.37 8.74 2.50
CA MET A 142 -35.82 8.70 2.72
C MET A 142 -36.33 9.96 3.42
N ARG A 143 -35.65 10.44 4.47
CA ARG A 143 -35.99 11.73 5.10
C ARG A 143 -35.91 12.90 4.13
N PHE A 144 -34.88 12.93 3.29
CA PHE A 144 -34.75 13.96 2.27
C PHE A 144 -35.89 13.92 1.24
N MET A 145 -36.32 12.72 0.84
CA MET A 145 -37.42 12.56 -0.13
C MET A 145 -38.81 12.81 0.47
N ILE A 146 -39.03 12.50 1.75
CA ILE A 146 -40.34 12.65 2.41
C ILE A 146 -40.55 14.08 2.94
N GLY A 147 -39.48 14.87 3.08
CA GLY A 147 -39.58 16.29 3.41
C GLY A 147 -39.50 16.58 4.91
N ASN A 148 -38.98 17.76 5.19
CA ASN A 148 -38.88 18.44 6.49
C ASN A 148 -40.26 18.73 7.09
#